data_AF-A0A2E6KHI1-F1
#
_entry.id   AF-A0A2E6KHI1-F1
#
_cell.length_a   1.000
_cell.length_b   1.000
_cell.length_c   1.000
_cell.angle_alpha   90.00
_cell.angle_beta   90.00
_cell.angle_gamma   90.00
#
_symmetry.space_group_name_H-M   'P 1'
#
loop_
_entity.id
_entity.type
_entity.pdbx_description
1 polymer ?
#
loop_
_entity_poly.entity_id
_entity_poly.type
_entity_poly.pdbx_seq_one_letter_code
_entity_poly.pdbx_strand_id
1 'polypeptide(L)'
;MKRKIKKNYKRLSRFDKSLIMGLIIDTIKKNKALKRSEIHQYVEKNDDYKDLVKNLGFVGSELLKKQYESLIDNNLGKLIKRGIVEININKNYTLSSHGDEMWVKYNKDWYLLAR
;
A
#
# COMPACT_ATOMS: atom_id res chain seq x y z
N MET A 1 0.11 -8.91 34.33
CA MET A 1 1.01 -8.60 33.19
C MET A 1 0.46 -9.26 31.93
N LYS A 2 -0.20 -8.53 31.02
CA LYS A 2 -0.80 -9.11 29.79
C LYS A 2 0.33 -9.56 28.86
N ARG A 3 0.42 -10.86 28.56
CA ARG A 3 1.39 -11.42 27.60
C ARG A 3 1.16 -10.77 26.24
N LYS A 4 2.20 -10.17 25.63
CA LYS A 4 2.16 -9.72 24.23
C LYS A 4 1.91 -10.96 23.37
N ILE A 5 0.75 -11.04 22.72
CA ILE A 5 0.43 -12.08 21.74
C ILE A 5 1.54 -12.05 20.68
N LYS A 6 2.35 -13.13 20.60
CA LYS A 6 3.36 -13.28 19.54
C LYS A 6 2.61 -13.38 18.22
N LYS A 7 2.83 -12.38 17.36
CA LYS A 7 2.26 -12.25 16.02
C LYS A 7 2.69 -13.45 15.14
N ASN A 8 1.88 -14.50 15.08
CA ASN A 8 2.09 -15.66 14.20
C ASN A 8 1.56 -15.38 12.79
N TYR A 9 2.01 -14.29 12.16
CA TYR A 9 1.65 -14.00 10.77
C TYR A 9 2.74 -14.50 9.83
N LYS A 10 2.31 -14.96 8.66
CA LYS A 10 3.23 -15.22 7.55
C LYS A 10 4.02 -13.94 7.30
N ARG A 11 5.35 -14.02 7.40
CA ARG A 11 6.22 -12.87 7.13
C ARG A 11 5.96 -12.43 5.70
N LEU A 12 5.53 -11.17 5.53
CA LEU A 12 5.33 -10.59 4.19
C LEU A 12 6.58 -10.80 3.34
N SER A 13 6.37 -11.43 2.19
CA SER A 13 7.41 -11.61 1.19
C SER A 13 7.88 -10.24 0.68
N ARG A 14 9.01 -10.21 -0.05
CA ARG A 14 9.43 -8.97 -0.71
C ARG A 14 8.40 -8.55 -1.78
N PHE A 15 7.83 -9.53 -2.47
CA PHE A 15 6.79 -9.32 -3.48
C PHE A 15 5.54 -8.67 -2.88
N ASP A 16 5.01 -9.21 -1.78
CA ASP A 16 3.80 -8.70 -1.12
C ASP A 16 3.95 -7.23 -0.73
N LYS A 17 5.14 -6.85 -0.24
CA LYS A 17 5.44 -5.46 0.13
C LYS A 17 5.49 -4.55 -1.09
N SER A 18 6.11 -5.02 -2.16
CA SER A 18 6.18 -4.28 -3.43
C SER A 18 4.80 -4.11 -4.04
N LEU A 19 3.94 -5.14 -3.99
CA LEU A 19 2.56 -5.07 -4.46
C LEU A 19 1.79 -3.98 -3.71
N ILE A 20 1.80 -3.99 -2.37
CA ILE A 20 1.10 -2.96 -1.57
C ILE A 20 1.63 -1.56 -1.88
N MET A 21 2.96 -1.39 -1.97
CA MET A 21 3.55 -0.10 -2.33
C MET A 21 3.13 0.36 -3.72
N GLY A 22 3.15 -0.54 -4.71
CA GLY A 22 2.73 -0.25 -6.08
C GLY A 22 1.27 0.19 -6.16
N LEU A 23 0.37 -0.51 -5.46
CA LEU A 23 -1.05 -0.17 -5.41
C LEU A 23 -1.30 1.21 -4.78
N ILE A 24 -0.56 1.56 -3.72
CA ILE A 24 -0.63 2.90 -3.11
C ILE A 24 -0.16 3.98 -4.10
N ILE A 25 0.98 3.77 -4.76
CA ILE A 25 1.53 4.72 -5.74
C ILE A 25 0.53 4.91 -6.90
N ASP A 26 0.00 3.82 -7.44
CA ASP A 26 -0.97 3.86 -8.53
C ASP A 26 -2.26 4.59 -8.14
N THR A 27 -2.76 4.34 -6.93
CA THR A 27 -3.93 5.02 -6.35
C THR A 27 -3.72 6.53 -6.27
N ILE A 28 -2.57 6.98 -5.75
CA ILE A 28 -2.23 8.40 -5.63
C ILE A 28 -2.06 9.03 -7.03
N LYS A 29 -1.42 8.33 -7.97
CA LYS A 29 -1.21 8.83 -9.33
C LYS A 29 -2.52 9.11 -10.05
N LYS A 30 -3.45 8.15 -10.00
CA LYS A 30 -4.72 8.21 -10.74
C LYS A 30 -5.66 9.28 -10.20
N ASN A 31 -5.66 9.51 -8.88
CA ASN A 31 -6.67 10.35 -8.24
C ASN A 31 -6.15 11.72 -7.78
N LYS A 32 -4.86 12.03 -7.97
CA LYS A 32 -4.19 13.33 -7.70
C LYS A 32 -4.63 14.00 -6.38
N ALA A 33 -3.75 13.98 -5.38
CA ALA A 33 -3.96 14.65 -4.09
C ALA A 33 -5.11 14.06 -3.26
N LEU A 34 -4.86 12.89 -2.68
CA LEU A 34 -5.83 12.15 -1.86
C LEU A 34 -5.65 12.41 -0.37
N LYS A 35 -6.71 12.25 0.42
CA LYS A 35 -6.62 12.04 1.88
C LYS A 35 -6.25 10.59 2.19
N ARG A 36 -5.71 10.37 3.39
CA ARG A 36 -5.41 9.02 3.92
C ARG A 36 -6.62 8.07 3.81
N SER A 37 -7.81 8.51 4.21
CA SER A 37 -9.02 7.69 4.17
C SER A 37 -9.39 7.24 2.76
N GLU A 38 -9.16 8.10 1.77
CA GLU A 38 -9.44 7.79 0.37
C GLU A 38 -8.44 6.77 -0.17
N ILE A 39 -7.15 6.91 0.18
CA ILE A 39 -6.13 5.90 -0.17
C ILE A 39 -6.54 4.53 0.34
N HIS A 40 -7.01 4.43 1.59
CA HIS A 40 -7.54 3.18 2.13
C HIS A 40 -8.71 2.70 1.28
N GLN A 41 -9.76 3.50 1.08
CA GLN A 41 -10.93 3.09 0.30
C GLN A 41 -10.60 2.56 -1.10
N TYR A 42 -9.65 3.18 -1.82
CA TYR A 42 -9.26 2.73 -3.14
C TYR A 42 -8.42 1.45 -3.11
N VAL A 43 -7.42 1.37 -2.24
CA VAL A 43 -6.55 0.19 -2.13
C VAL A 43 -7.34 -1.02 -1.63
N GLU A 44 -8.23 -0.84 -0.65
CA GLU A 44 -9.10 -1.90 -0.11
C GLU A 44 -10.08 -2.47 -1.15
N LYS A 45 -10.47 -1.66 -2.14
CA LYS A 45 -11.35 -2.09 -3.23
C LYS A 45 -10.63 -2.82 -4.35
N ASN A 46 -9.30 -2.74 -4.44
CA ASN A 46 -8.50 -3.41 -5.46
C ASN A 46 -8.46 -4.93 -5.25
N ASP A 47 -8.67 -5.70 -6.31
CA ASP A 47 -8.79 -7.16 -6.21
C ASP A 47 -7.46 -7.85 -5.88
N ASP A 48 -6.33 -7.38 -6.42
CA ASP A 48 -5.00 -7.90 -6.07
C ASP A 48 -4.70 -7.73 -4.58
N TYR A 49 -5.15 -6.61 -4.00
CA TYR A 49 -5.02 -6.39 -2.57
C TYR A 49 -5.91 -7.32 -1.76
N LYS A 50 -7.18 -7.51 -2.17
CA LYS A 50 -8.10 -8.46 -1.50
C LYS A 50 -7.53 -9.88 -1.53
N ASP A 51 -6.99 -10.31 -2.67
CA ASP A 51 -6.38 -11.62 -2.84
C ASP A 51 -5.11 -11.78 -2.00
N LEU A 52 -4.26 -10.76 -1.97
CA LEU A 52 -3.09 -10.74 -1.07
C LEU A 52 -3.52 -10.94 0.39
N VAL A 53 -4.55 -10.21 0.82
CA VAL A 53 -5.03 -10.23 2.21
C VAL A 53 -5.65 -11.58 2.55
N LYS A 54 -6.39 -12.18 1.60
CA LYS A 54 -6.91 -13.53 1.70
C LYS A 54 -5.79 -14.57 1.83
N ASN A 55 -4.78 -14.48 0.96
CA ASN A 55 -3.64 -15.39 0.94
C ASN A 55 -2.73 -15.29 2.18
N LEU A 56 -2.72 -14.12 2.83
CA LEU A 56 -2.04 -13.92 4.11
C LEU A 56 -2.84 -14.45 5.32
N GLY A 57 -4.06 -14.96 5.10
CA GLY A 57 -4.88 -15.61 6.11
C GLY A 57 -5.68 -14.64 6.99
N PHE A 58 -5.94 -13.42 6.52
CA PHE A 58 -6.55 -12.37 7.34
C PHE A 58 -8.10 -12.42 7.44
N VAL A 59 -8.76 -13.30 6.69
CA VAL A 59 -10.23 -13.26 6.48
C VAL A 59 -11.05 -13.65 7.73
N GLY A 60 -10.43 -14.13 8.81
CA GLY A 60 -11.15 -14.75 9.94
C GLY A 60 -11.17 -14.02 11.29
N SER A 61 -10.55 -12.83 11.45
CA SER A 61 -10.47 -12.21 12.78
C SER A 61 -10.47 -10.68 12.77
N GLU A 62 -11.27 -10.09 13.66
CA GLU A 62 -11.39 -8.64 13.87
C GLU A 62 -10.05 -7.98 14.29
N LEU A 63 -9.20 -8.75 14.98
CA LEU A 63 -7.83 -8.35 15.32
C LEU A 63 -6.94 -8.22 14.07
N LEU A 64 -7.19 -9.03 13.05
CA LEU A 64 -6.47 -9.01 11.77
C LEU A 64 -6.90 -7.83 10.90
N LYS A 65 -8.18 -7.43 10.98
CA LYS A 65 -8.72 -6.23 10.32
C LYS A 65 -8.00 -4.94 10.72
N LYS A 66 -7.73 -4.73 12.02
CA LYS A 66 -6.98 -3.55 12.50
C LYS A 66 -5.50 -3.55 12.10
N GLN A 67 -4.91 -4.73 11.93
CA GLN A 67 -3.52 -4.85 11.46
C GLN A 67 -3.39 -4.67 9.96
N TYR A 68 -4.46 -4.99 9.23
CA TYR A 68 -4.62 -4.76 7.81
C TYR A 68 -4.67 -3.25 7.46
N GLU A 69 -5.45 -2.46 8.19
CA GLU A 69 -5.43 -0.99 8.04
C GLU A 69 -4.00 -0.44 8.25
N SER A 70 -3.25 -1.03 9.18
CA SER A 70 -1.87 -0.65 9.43
C SER A 70 -0.92 -1.00 8.26
N LEU A 71 -1.26 -1.92 7.35
CA LEU A 71 -0.39 -2.26 6.21
C LEU A 71 -0.29 -1.12 5.21
N ILE A 72 -1.42 -0.49 4.88
CA ILE A 72 -1.45 0.67 3.98
C ILE A 72 -0.65 1.79 4.61
N ASP A 73 -0.92 2.12 5.88
CA ASP A 73 -0.23 3.20 6.58
C ASP A 73 1.27 2.97 6.75
N ASN A 74 1.68 1.75 7.10
CA ASN A 74 3.09 1.41 7.27
C ASN A 74 3.87 1.52 5.95
N ASN A 75 3.25 1.16 4.83
CA ASN A 75 3.88 1.29 3.52
C ASN A 75 3.82 2.73 3.00
N LEU A 76 2.71 3.44 3.23
CA LEU A 76 2.58 4.86 2.93
C LEU A 76 3.65 5.68 3.67
N GLY A 77 3.86 5.44 4.96
CA GLY A 77 4.92 6.08 5.75
C GLY A 77 6.33 5.79 5.22
N LYS A 78 6.58 4.58 4.69
CA LYS A 78 7.86 4.26 4.03
C LYS A 78 8.02 4.98 2.70
N LEU A 79 6.95 5.12 1.92
CA LEU A 79 6.97 5.86 0.65
C LEU A 79 7.25 7.34 0.89
N ILE A 80 6.65 7.92 1.94
CA ILE A 80 6.97 9.30 2.38
C ILE A 80 8.43 9.41 2.80
N LYS A 81 8.91 8.51 3.66
CA LYS A 81 10.31 8.51 4.11
C LYS A 81 11.31 8.38 2.95
N ARG A 82 10.91 7.73 1.86
CA ARG A 82 11.72 7.57 0.64
C ARG A 82 11.58 8.72 -0.36
N GLY A 83 10.78 9.74 -0.05
CA GLY A 83 10.54 10.86 -0.96
C GLY A 83 9.78 10.47 -2.23
N ILE A 84 9.04 9.35 -2.22
CA ILE A 84 8.20 8.89 -3.35
C ILE A 84 6.82 9.55 -3.27
N VAL A 85 6.32 9.68 -2.04
CA VAL A 85 5.04 10.34 -1.74
C VAL A 85 5.34 11.58 -0.92
N GLU A 86 4.71 12.68 -1.27
CA GLU A 86 4.73 13.93 -0.52
C GLU A 86 3.39 14.12 0.19
N ILE A 87 3.44 14.77 1.35
CA ILE A 87 2.26 15.17 2.10
C ILE A 87 2.32 16.67 2.34
N ASN A 88 1.28 17.38 1.92
CA ASN A 88 1.19 18.82 2.15
C ASN A 88 0.61 19.14 3.54
N ILE A 89 0.58 20.43 3.89
CA ILE A 89 0.06 20.95 5.16
C ILE A 89 -1.41 20.51 5.41
N ASN A 90 -2.18 20.37 4.32
CA ASN A 90 -3.57 19.93 4.35
C ASN A 90 -3.73 18.41 4.46
N LYS A 91 -2.64 17.65 4.63
CA LYS A 91 -2.62 16.18 4.64
C LYS A 91 -3.14 15.55 3.34
N ASN A 92 -2.92 16.23 2.21
CA ASN A 92 -3.11 15.64 0.90
C ASN A 92 -1.81 14.94 0.50
N TYR A 93 -1.94 13.71 0.02
CA TYR A 93 -0.85 12.86 -0.42
C TYR A 93 -0.76 12.94 -1.95
N THR A 94 0.41 13.28 -2.46
CA THR A 94 0.73 13.36 -3.89
C THR A 94 1.99 12.56 -4.18
N LEU A 95 2.20 12.17 -5.43
CA LEU A 95 3.51 11.66 -5.83
C LEU A 95 4.48 12.84 -5.99
N SER A 96 5.72 12.62 -5.58
CA SER A 96 6.84 13.49 -5.95
C SER A 96 7.22 13.24 -7.41
N SER A 97 8.11 14.08 -7.97
CA SER A 97 8.72 13.81 -9.28
C SER A 97 9.41 12.44 -9.31
N HIS A 98 10.09 12.05 -8.23
CA HIS A 98 10.72 10.74 -8.11
C HIS A 98 9.68 9.59 -8.10
N GLY A 99 8.56 9.79 -7.42
CA GLY A 99 7.47 8.81 -7.42
C GLY A 99 6.79 8.66 -8.79
N ASP A 100 6.68 9.75 -9.53
CA ASP A 100 6.17 9.74 -10.91
C ASP A 100 7.09 8.96 -11.85
N GLU A 101 8.42 9.18 -11.77
CA GLU A 101 9.41 8.41 -12.53
C GLU A 101 9.32 6.91 -12.22
N MET A 102 9.21 6.56 -10.94
CA MET A 102 9.03 5.18 -10.52
C MET A 102 7.76 4.56 -11.11
N TRP A 103 6.62 5.25 -11.01
CA TRP A 103 5.35 4.77 -11.54
C TRP A 103 5.41 4.55 -13.06
N VAL A 104 6.04 5.48 -13.80
CA VAL A 104 6.24 5.35 -15.25
C VAL A 104 7.11 4.14 -15.57
N LYS A 105 8.22 3.95 -14.84
CA LYS A 105 9.11 2.80 -15.03
C LYS A 105 8.38 1.47 -14.82
N TYR A 106 7.66 1.34 -13.70
CA TYR A 106 6.89 0.13 -13.42
C TYR A 106 5.79 -0.13 -14.46
N ASN A 107 5.02 0.90 -14.88
CA ASN A 107 3.97 0.69 -15.87
C ASN A 107 4.52 0.40 -17.27
N LYS A 108 5.65 0.98 -17.67
CA LYS A 108 6.33 0.62 -18.92
C LYS A 108 6.81 -0.83 -18.88
N ASP A 109 7.46 -1.25 -17.79
CA ASP A 109 7.95 -2.62 -17.64
C ASP A 109 6.78 -3.63 -17.65
N TRP A 110 5.65 -3.29 -17.03
CA TRP A 110 4.45 -4.14 -17.05
C TRP A 110 3.76 -4.18 -18.43
N TYR A 111 3.65 -3.04 -19.12
CA TYR A 111 3.09 -2.98 -20.47
C TYR A 111 3.93 -3.78 -21.48
N LEU A 112 5.25 -3.80 -21.31
CA LEU A 112 6.17 -4.58 -22.13
C LEU A 112 6.11 -6.09 -21.84
N LEU A 113 5.79 -6.49 -20.60
CA LEU A 113 5.64 -7.91 -20.23
C LEU A 113 4.25 -8.49 -20.58
N ALA A 114 3.25 -7.64 -20.80
CA ALA A 114 1.89 -8.02 -21.18
C ALA A 114 1.68 -8.11 -22.72
N ARG A 115 2.74 -7.91 -23.50
CA ARG A 115 2.76 -7.97 -24.97
C ARG A 115 3.56 -9.17 -25.44
#